data_AF-A0A961TQ63-F1
#
_entry.id   AF-A0A961TQ63-F1
#
_cell.length_a   1.000
_cell.length_b   1.000
_cell.length_c   1.000
_cell.angle_alpha   90.00
_cell.angle_beta   90.00
_cell.angle_gamma   90.00
#
_symmetry.space_group_name_H-M   'P 1'
#
loop_
_entity.id
_entity.type
_entity.pdbx_description
1 polymer ?
#
loop_
_entity_poly.entity_id
_entity_poly.type
_entity_poly.pdbx_seq_one_letter_code
_entity_poly.pdbx_strand_id
1 'polypeptide(L)'
;MSQPASMAWLARHEIRLAWRDLLAMTTAGRRGRERGALILIAIAVVGLHFLAWGMLRGTPRQSPYDQWISVTAMLVLPVSLMVSQAMESVTRAFYSRSDLDLIVSSPASIRRLFAVRVGAIAASTTLLSLLLGAPFVNVLAATDHPGWLAAYPVLVAIGGVATVLALSVTIALFRLIGARRTRLAAQIVAALVGASFIIGIQLAAISSMGTLSRMAFLKSDAVRAILPDAQSVFWYPARAMVGEALPLAAVLIVASLAFAAAIFAYSGGFADKVIAAAGINQSGRARIARQRDFRRQSIRAALRRKEWKLLARDHWLISQTLMQVFYLVPPAFMLWKGFGSSGALSAVVVPVLVMAAGQLAGGLAWLAISGEDAPELVATAPVTPGMILRAKIEAVLGALAFMMMPILAVLAWTAPFEALICFAGVAAAGVSATMIQLWFRSQAKRSNFRRRQTSSRVATFAEAFSSIFWAGAAALAAFGSWFALAFAGAAIVVLFAARALRAAPAGEFV
;
A
#
# COMPACT_ATOMS: atom_id res chain seq x y z
N MET A 1 3.96 12.83 -37.23
CA MET A 1 4.06 11.48 -36.62
C MET A 1 5.45 11.33 -36.01
N SER A 2 5.59 10.91 -34.75
CA SER A 2 6.94 10.77 -34.13
C SER A 2 7.66 9.54 -34.70
N GLN A 3 8.94 9.67 -35.03
CA GLN A 3 9.74 8.55 -35.56
C GLN A 3 9.70 7.34 -34.59
N PRO A 4 9.58 6.10 -35.10
CA PRO A 4 9.66 4.89 -34.27
C PRO A 4 10.94 4.88 -33.41
N ALA A 5 10.87 4.36 -32.19
CA ALA A 5 11.97 4.33 -31.22
C ALA A 5 12.55 5.70 -30.77
N SER A 6 11.89 6.81 -31.11
CA SER A 6 12.16 8.11 -30.48
C SER A 6 11.63 8.16 -29.04
N MET A 7 12.21 9.03 -28.21
CA MET A 7 11.77 9.22 -26.82
C MET A 7 10.29 9.64 -26.75
N ALA A 8 9.84 10.53 -27.63
CA ALA A 8 8.45 10.97 -27.71
C ALA A 8 7.49 9.84 -28.13
N TRP A 9 7.93 8.96 -29.05
CA TRP A 9 7.14 7.80 -29.46
C TRP A 9 6.95 6.80 -28.31
N LEU A 10 8.04 6.50 -27.59
CA LEU A 10 8.01 5.63 -26.40
C LEU A 10 7.15 6.23 -25.29
N ALA A 11 7.33 7.52 -24.99
CA ALA A 11 6.53 8.22 -23.98
C ALA A 11 5.03 8.18 -24.30
N ARG A 12 4.65 8.42 -25.57
CA ARG A 12 3.26 8.31 -26.01
C ARG A 12 2.71 6.89 -25.86
N HIS A 13 3.54 5.87 -26.08
CA HIS A 13 3.13 4.49 -25.87
C HIS A 13 2.87 4.20 -24.39
N GLU A 14 3.79 4.60 -23.50
CA GLU A 14 3.62 4.46 -22.06
C GLU A 14 2.38 5.19 -21.54
N ILE A 15 2.13 6.43 -22.01
CA ILE A 15 0.91 7.19 -21.65
C ILE A 15 -0.36 6.44 -22.08
N ARG A 16 -0.39 5.90 -23.31
CA ARG A 16 -1.53 5.10 -23.79
C ARG A 16 -1.73 3.84 -22.96
N LEU A 17 -0.65 3.18 -22.54
CA LEU A 17 -0.72 2.01 -21.68
C LEU A 17 -1.27 2.36 -20.30
N ALA A 18 -0.73 3.41 -19.68
CA ALA A 18 -1.18 3.92 -18.38
C ALA A 18 -2.67 4.32 -18.42
N TRP A 19 -3.10 4.99 -19.49
CA TRP A 19 -4.51 5.33 -19.70
C TRP A 19 -5.41 4.10 -19.78
N ARG A 20 -4.99 3.07 -20.53
CA ARG A 20 -5.74 1.81 -20.66
C ARG A 20 -5.78 1.04 -19.35
N ASP A 21 -4.69 1.02 -18.59
CA ASP A 21 -4.65 0.39 -17.28
C ASP A 21 -5.55 1.13 -16.29
N LEU A 22 -5.55 2.47 -16.29
CA LEU A 22 -6.47 3.29 -15.48
C LEU A 22 -7.94 3.03 -15.83
N LEU A 23 -8.28 2.99 -17.12
CA LEU A 23 -9.63 2.67 -17.58
C LEU A 23 -10.05 1.25 -17.18
N ALA A 24 -9.17 0.26 -17.38
CA ALA A 24 -9.44 -1.11 -16.97
C ALA A 24 -9.63 -1.23 -15.45
N MET A 25 -8.83 -0.49 -14.67
CA MET A 25 -8.93 -0.41 -13.22
C MET A 25 -10.23 0.24 -12.76
N THR A 26 -10.63 1.37 -13.33
CA THR A 26 -11.85 2.11 -12.95
C THR A 26 -13.14 1.42 -13.38
N THR A 27 -13.13 0.73 -14.51
CA THR A 27 -14.31 0.04 -15.07
C THR A 27 -14.39 -1.45 -14.75
N ALA A 28 -13.38 -2.00 -14.05
CA ALA A 28 -13.19 -3.44 -13.86
C ALA A 28 -13.21 -4.23 -15.19
N GLY A 29 -12.73 -3.61 -16.27
CA GLY A 29 -12.68 -4.20 -17.61
C GLY A 29 -14.03 -4.36 -18.31
N ARG A 30 -15.12 -3.77 -17.79
CA ARG A 30 -16.45 -3.82 -18.41
C ARG A 30 -16.69 -2.57 -19.26
N ARG A 31 -16.99 -2.78 -20.54
CA ARG A 31 -17.39 -1.69 -21.46
C ARG A 31 -18.72 -1.06 -21.01
N GLY A 32 -18.84 0.26 -21.11
CA GLY A 32 -20.05 1.01 -20.76
C GLY A 32 -20.10 1.61 -19.34
N ARG A 33 -19.18 1.22 -18.44
CA ARG A 33 -19.10 1.79 -17.07
C ARG A 33 -18.28 3.08 -16.98
N GLU A 34 -17.70 3.53 -18.08
CA GLU A 34 -16.81 4.70 -18.15
C GLU A 34 -17.50 5.97 -17.66
N ARG A 35 -18.74 6.21 -18.08
CA ARG A 35 -19.53 7.38 -17.65
C ARG A 35 -19.77 7.38 -16.14
N GLY A 36 -20.15 6.24 -15.57
CA GLY A 36 -20.35 6.10 -14.13
C GLY A 36 -19.06 6.32 -13.33
N ALA A 37 -17.94 5.79 -13.82
CA ALA A 37 -16.63 6.03 -13.21
C ALA A 37 -16.23 7.50 -13.26
N LEU A 38 -16.44 8.18 -14.39
CA LEU A 38 -16.15 9.61 -14.54
C LEU A 38 -17.01 10.47 -13.61
N ILE A 39 -18.31 10.18 -13.50
CA ILE A 39 -19.22 10.88 -12.58
C ILE A 39 -18.75 10.68 -11.13
N LEU A 40 -18.41 9.45 -10.73
CA LEU A 40 -17.92 9.17 -9.39
C LEU A 40 -16.61 9.93 -9.09
N ILE A 41 -15.67 9.96 -10.04
CA ILE A 41 -14.43 10.73 -9.91
C ILE A 41 -14.73 12.23 -9.77
N ALA A 42 -15.64 12.77 -10.59
CA ALA A 42 -16.04 14.17 -10.52
C ALA A 42 -16.66 14.51 -9.15
N ILE A 43 -17.58 13.68 -8.65
CA ILE A 43 -18.17 13.83 -7.32
C ILE A 43 -17.09 13.78 -6.24
N ALA A 44 -16.16 12.83 -6.31
CA ALA A 44 -15.06 12.73 -5.36
C ALA A 44 -14.16 13.98 -5.38
N VAL A 45 -13.81 14.49 -6.56
CA VAL A 45 -13.01 15.71 -6.72
C VAL A 45 -13.73 16.92 -6.12
N VAL A 46 -15.03 17.10 -6.41
CA VAL A 46 -15.84 18.18 -5.83
C VAL A 46 -15.92 18.04 -4.31
N GLY A 47 -16.14 16.83 -3.81
CA GLY A 47 -16.16 16.55 -2.37
C GLY A 47 -14.84 16.90 -1.68
N LEU A 48 -13.70 16.60 -2.31
CA LEU A 48 -12.38 16.98 -1.80
C LEU A 48 -12.17 18.51 -1.77
N HIS A 49 -12.70 19.25 -2.76
CA HIS A 49 -12.65 20.73 -2.74
C HIS A 49 -13.52 21.30 -1.63
N PHE A 50 -14.70 20.74 -1.39
CA PHE A 50 -15.56 21.16 -0.29
C PHE A 50 -14.91 20.88 1.08
N LEU A 51 -14.26 19.72 1.22
CA LEU A 51 -13.48 19.38 2.42
C LEU A 51 -12.31 20.34 2.62
N ALA A 52 -11.53 20.63 1.57
CA ALA A 52 -10.43 21.58 1.64
C ALA A 52 -10.92 22.99 2.03
N TRP A 53 -12.01 23.47 1.44
CA TRP A 53 -12.65 24.72 1.82
C TRP A 53 -13.13 24.70 3.27
N GLY A 54 -13.75 23.60 3.71
CA GLY A 54 -14.20 23.41 5.10
C GLY A 54 -13.07 23.43 6.12
N MET A 55 -11.87 22.96 5.76
CA MET A 55 -10.68 22.96 6.62
C MET A 55 -9.95 24.31 6.65
N LEU A 56 -10.00 25.07 5.54
CA LEU A 56 -9.32 26.35 5.40
C LEU A 56 -10.19 27.56 5.77
N ARG A 57 -11.52 27.42 5.72
CA ARG A 57 -12.42 28.51 6.11
C ARG A 57 -12.21 28.89 7.58
N GLY A 58 -12.06 30.18 7.85
CA GLY A 58 -11.86 30.70 9.21
C GLY A 58 -10.45 30.54 9.76
N THR A 59 -9.47 30.07 8.99
CA THR A 59 -8.06 30.15 9.42
C THR A 59 -7.60 31.60 9.37
N PRO A 60 -7.12 32.19 10.49
CA PRO A 60 -6.65 33.56 10.48
C PRO A 60 -5.41 33.70 9.60
N ARG A 61 -5.22 34.89 9.03
CA ARG A 61 -4.01 35.22 8.27
C ARG A 61 -2.79 35.04 9.17
N GLN A 62 -1.82 34.25 8.71
CA GLN A 62 -0.62 33.94 9.47
C GLN A 62 0.51 34.89 9.08
N SER A 63 1.50 35.05 9.97
CA SER A 63 2.78 35.62 9.57
C SER A 63 3.42 34.75 8.47
N PRO A 64 4.19 35.32 7.52
CA PRO A 64 4.85 34.55 6.47
C PRO A 64 5.65 33.35 7.00
N TYR A 65 6.37 33.53 8.11
CA TYR A 65 7.16 32.45 8.70
C TYR A 65 6.29 31.30 9.26
N ASP A 66 5.19 31.63 9.95
CA ASP A 66 4.22 30.64 10.45
C ASP A 66 3.53 29.88 9.29
N GLN A 67 3.29 30.58 8.17
CA GLN A 67 2.74 29.98 6.96
C GLN A 67 3.73 28.98 6.35
N TRP A 68 5.03 29.31 6.28
CA TRP A 68 6.05 28.40 5.76
C TRP A 68 6.21 27.15 6.64
N ILE A 69 6.12 27.29 7.96
CA ILE A 69 6.10 26.15 8.89
C ILE A 69 4.90 25.25 8.59
N SER A 70 3.71 25.84 8.48
CA SER A 70 2.46 25.09 8.23
C SER A 70 2.49 24.35 6.89
N VAL A 71 2.96 25.02 5.82
CA VAL A 71 3.10 24.41 4.49
C VAL A 71 4.14 23.30 4.50
N THR A 72 5.29 23.51 5.15
CA THR A 72 6.34 22.50 5.25
C THR A 72 5.85 21.27 6.02
N ALA A 73 5.17 21.47 7.16
CA ALA A 73 4.57 20.38 7.91
C ALA A 73 3.53 19.60 7.10
N MET A 74 2.73 20.29 6.27
CA MET A 74 1.75 19.65 5.38
C MET A 74 2.43 18.88 4.23
N LEU A 75 3.56 19.37 3.71
CA LEU A 75 4.32 18.73 2.63
C LEU A 75 5.01 17.43 3.03
N VAL A 76 5.36 17.28 4.30
CA VAL A 76 6.10 16.11 4.81
C VAL A 76 5.40 14.80 4.43
N LEU A 77 4.07 14.74 4.57
CA LEU A 77 3.28 13.54 4.24
C LEU A 77 3.29 13.22 2.74
N PRO A 78 2.87 14.13 1.83
CA PRO A 78 2.99 13.91 0.39
C PRO A 78 4.40 13.52 -0.04
N VAL A 79 5.44 14.20 0.44
CA VAL A 79 6.85 13.92 0.08
C VAL A 79 7.23 12.49 0.48
N SER A 80 6.93 12.08 1.72
CA SER A 80 7.20 10.72 2.19
C SER A 80 6.48 9.66 1.36
N LEU A 81 5.19 9.88 1.09
CA LEU A 81 4.39 8.98 0.27
C LEU A 81 4.95 8.88 -1.15
N MET A 82 5.39 10.00 -1.73
CA MET A 82 6.03 10.02 -3.05
C MET A 82 7.32 9.20 -3.06
N VAL A 83 8.20 9.36 -2.06
CA VAL A 83 9.45 8.58 -1.96
C VAL A 83 9.14 7.08 -1.85
N SER A 84 8.21 6.71 -0.96
CA SER A 84 7.79 5.31 -0.76
C SER A 84 7.22 4.69 -2.04
N GLN A 85 6.29 5.37 -2.72
CA GLN A 85 5.67 4.91 -3.97
C GLN A 85 6.66 4.86 -5.13
N ALA A 86 7.57 5.83 -5.22
CA ALA A 86 8.63 5.83 -6.21
C ALA A 86 9.58 4.63 -6.00
N MET A 87 9.97 4.33 -4.75
CA MET A 87 10.80 3.16 -4.45
C MET A 87 10.13 1.85 -4.86
N GLU A 88 8.84 1.69 -4.56
CA GLU A 88 8.09 0.52 -5.00
C GLU A 88 8.03 0.43 -6.52
N SER A 89 7.73 1.54 -7.20
CA SER A 89 7.61 1.61 -8.66
C SER A 89 8.92 1.35 -9.37
N VAL A 90 10.03 1.92 -8.88
CA VAL A 90 11.39 1.68 -9.36
C VAL A 90 11.75 0.20 -9.20
N THR A 91 11.58 -0.36 -8.00
CA THR A 91 11.86 -1.77 -7.74
C THR A 91 11.04 -2.67 -8.66
N ARG A 92 9.75 -2.36 -8.85
CA ARG A 92 8.88 -3.08 -9.78
C ARG A 92 9.37 -2.97 -11.22
N ALA A 93 9.83 -1.81 -11.67
CA ALA A 93 10.36 -1.60 -13.01
C ALA A 93 11.65 -2.39 -13.30
N PHE A 94 12.47 -2.67 -12.28
CA PHE A 94 13.68 -3.48 -12.39
C PHE A 94 13.44 -4.99 -12.23
N TYR A 95 12.50 -5.40 -11.38
CA TYR A 95 12.32 -6.81 -10.99
C TYR A 95 11.08 -7.49 -11.58
N SER A 96 10.05 -6.73 -11.93
CA SER A 96 8.84 -7.28 -12.50
C SER A 96 8.73 -6.88 -13.96
N ARG A 97 9.13 -7.79 -14.84
CA ARG A 97 8.44 -8.13 -16.10
C ARG A 97 9.39 -8.93 -17.00
N SER A 98 8.82 -9.96 -17.61
CA SER A 98 9.34 -10.64 -18.80
C SER A 98 9.36 -9.75 -20.07
N ASP A 99 9.08 -8.44 -19.95
CA ASP A 99 9.24 -7.47 -21.05
C ASP A 99 10.69 -7.00 -21.15
N LEU A 100 11.47 -7.11 -20.07
CA LEU A 100 12.86 -6.70 -20.00
C LEU A 100 13.75 -7.56 -20.91
N ASP A 101 13.53 -8.88 -20.94
CA ASP A 101 14.23 -9.79 -21.87
C ASP A 101 13.92 -9.43 -23.34
N LEU A 102 12.65 -9.14 -23.63
CA LEU A 102 12.20 -8.70 -24.96
C LEU A 102 12.80 -7.34 -25.35
N ILE A 103 12.87 -6.41 -24.40
CA ILE A 103 13.42 -5.07 -24.59
C ILE A 103 14.93 -5.11 -24.83
N VAL A 104 15.66 -5.91 -24.05
CA VAL A 104 17.11 -6.10 -24.21
C VAL A 104 17.43 -6.80 -25.54
N SER A 105 16.53 -7.64 -26.04
CA SER A 105 16.66 -8.25 -27.38
C SER A 105 16.24 -7.34 -28.54
N SER A 106 15.68 -6.16 -28.27
CA SER A 106 15.20 -5.22 -29.30
C SER A 106 16.27 -4.19 -29.68
N PRO A 107 16.24 -3.62 -30.90
CA PRO A 107 17.18 -2.57 -31.33
C PRO A 107 16.91 -1.19 -30.66
N ALA A 108 16.03 -1.12 -29.66
CA ALA A 108 15.67 0.13 -29.01
C ALA A 108 16.78 0.60 -28.04
N SER A 109 17.04 1.91 -28.04
CA SER A 109 17.99 2.52 -27.11
C SER A 109 17.55 2.33 -25.65
N ILE A 110 18.36 1.58 -24.89
CA ILE A 110 18.15 1.33 -23.46
C ILE A 110 18.12 2.65 -22.67
N ARG A 111 18.98 3.62 -23.03
CA ARG A 111 19.04 4.92 -22.36
C ARG A 111 17.74 5.72 -22.52
N ARG A 112 17.16 5.73 -23.73
CA ARG A 112 15.88 6.42 -24.00
C ARG A 112 14.74 5.74 -23.26
N LEU A 113 14.70 4.41 -23.26
CA LEU A 113 13.68 3.67 -22.53
C LEU A 113 13.79 3.91 -21.02
N PHE A 114 15.00 3.91 -20.47
CA PHE A 114 15.24 4.21 -19.06
C PHE A 114 14.71 5.60 -18.70
N ALA A 115 15.05 6.62 -19.49
CA ALA A 115 14.56 7.99 -19.27
C ALA A 115 13.03 8.07 -19.30
N VAL A 116 12.38 7.39 -20.26
CA VAL A 116 10.91 7.35 -20.36
C VAL A 116 10.28 6.63 -19.16
N ARG A 117 10.84 5.49 -18.73
CA ARG A 117 10.34 4.74 -17.57
C ARG A 117 10.48 5.54 -16.28
N VAL A 118 11.64 6.15 -16.04
CA VAL A 118 11.87 7.01 -14.86
C VAL A 118 10.94 8.23 -14.90
N GLY A 119 10.74 8.85 -16.07
CA GLY A 119 9.77 9.92 -16.26
C GLY A 119 8.32 9.49 -15.97
N ALA A 120 7.92 8.30 -16.41
CA ALA A 120 6.60 7.75 -16.12
C ALA A 120 6.40 7.46 -14.62
N ILE A 121 7.44 6.97 -13.93
CA ILE A 121 7.42 6.78 -12.47
C ILE A 121 7.25 8.14 -11.76
N ALA A 122 8.01 9.16 -12.15
CA ALA A 122 7.89 10.50 -11.57
C ALA A 122 6.49 11.09 -11.79
N ALA A 123 5.95 10.99 -13.01
CA ALA A 123 4.62 11.48 -13.34
C ALA A 123 3.52 10.75 -12.54
N SER A 124 3.54 9.41 -12.50
CA SER A 124 2.54 8.61 -11.81
C SER A 124 2.56 8.82 -10.29
N THR A 125 3.76 8.91 -9.69
CA THR A 125 3.95 9.20 -8.25
C THR A 125 3.45 10.60 -7.90
N THR A 126 3.68 11.57 -8.78
CA THR A 126 3.23 12.95 -8.58
C THR A 126 1.72 13.08 -8.71
N LEU A 127 1.11 12.37 -9.66
CA LEU A 127 -0.30 12.49 -9.99
C LEU A 127 -1.22 12.21 -8.79
N LEU A 128 -0.92 11.19 -7.98
CA LEU A 128 -1.72 10.88 -6.79
C LEU A 128 -1.62 12.01 -5.75
N SER A 129 -0.42 12.54 -5.54
CA SER A 129 -0.20 13.65 -4.61
C SER A 129 -0.88 14.93 -5.09
N LEU A 130 -0.87 15.19 -6.40
CA LEU A 130 -1.61 16.29 -7.01
C LEU A 130 -3.12 16.09 -6.88
N LEU A 131 -3.64 14.88 -7.07
CA LEU A 131 -5.08 14.61 -6.92
C LEU A 131 -5.58 14.95 -5.51
N LEU A 132 -4.77 14.68 -4.49
CA LEU A 132 -5.09 14.97 -3.09
C LEU A 132 -4.79 16.42 -2.68
N GLY A 133 -3.72 17.02 -3.22
CA GLY A 133 -3.26 18.37 -2.87
C GLY A 133 -3.89 19.50 -3.69
N ALA A 134 -4.26 19.26 -4.95
CA ALA A 134 -4.86 20.25 -5.85
C ALA A 134 -6.10 20.94 -5.26
N PRO A 135 -7.02 20.26 -4.56
CA PRO A 135 -8.14 20.92 -3.89
C PRO A 135 -7.72 22.02 -2.92
N PHE A 136 -6.69 21.77 -2.11
CA PHE A 136 -6.15 22.77 -1.18
C PHE A 136 -5.47 23.93 -1.92
N VAL A 137 -4.68 23.63 -2.95
CA VAL A 137 -4.04 24.65 -3.79
C VAL A 137 -5.07 25.56 -4.47
N ASN A 138 -6.12 24.98 -5.05
CA ASN A 138 -7.17 25.72 -5.74
C ASN A 138 -7.98 26.59 -4.78
N VAL A 139 -8.33 26.05 -3.60
CA VAL A 139 -9.05 26.83 -2.58
C VAL A 139 -8.18 27.98 -2.09
N LEU A 140 -6.91 27.74 -1.76
CA LEU A 140 -5.98 28.79 -1.33
C LEU A 140 -5.76 29.86 -2.41
N ALA A 141 -5.66 29.45 -3.68
CA ALA A 141 -5.55 30.37 -4.81
C ALA A 141 -6.79 31.26 -4.95
N ALA A 142 -7.98 30.73 -4.65
CA ALA A 142 -9.24 31.46 -4.71
C ALA A 142 -9.52 32.33 -3.47
N THR A 143 -9.10 31.92 -2.27
CA THR A 143 -9.43 32.60 -1.01
C THR A 143 -8.34 33.52 -0.48
N ASP A 144 -7.07 33.27 -0.80
CA ASP A 144 -5.93 34.05 -0.29
C ASP A 144 -5.24 34.84 -1.41
N HIS A 145 -4.55 34.18 -2.34
CA HIS A 145 -3.95 34.84 -3.51
C HIS A 145 -3.58 33.85 -4.65
N PRO A 146 -3.56 34.27 -5.93
CA PRO A 146 -3.22 33.39 -7.07
C PRO A 146 -1.83 32.75 -7.03
N GLY A 147 -0.88 33.34 -6.27
CA GLY A 147 0.48 32.81 -6.11
C GLY A 147 0.56 31.34 -5.66
N TRP A 148 -0.48 30.84 -4.96
CA TRP A 148 -0.59 29.43 -4.56
C TRP A 148 -0.57 28.45 -5.74
N LEU A 149 -0.92 28.88 -6.97
CA LEU A 149 -0.81 28.05 -8.16
C LEU A 149 0.64 27.60 -8.45
N ALA A 150 1.65 28.30 -7.90
CA ALA A 150 3.04 27.87 -7.96
C ALA A 150 3.29 26.54 -7.23
N ALA A 151 2.38 26.10 -6.37
CA ALA A 151 2.43 24.78 -5.75
C ALA A 151 2.42 23.62 -6.76
N TYR A 152 1.75 23.77 -7.91
CA TYR A 152 1.69 22.74 -8.94
C TYR A 152 3.07 22.35 -9.49
N PRO A 153 3.86 23.28 -10.06
CA PRO A 153 5.20 22.95 -10.55
C PRO A 153 6.16 22.56 -9.42
N VAL A 154 5.99 23.07 -8.20
CA VAL A 154 6.77 22.63 -7.02
C VAL A 154 6.51 21.16 -6.69
N LEU A 155 5.26 20.72 -6.66
CA LEU A 155 4.91 19.32 -6.43
C LEU A 155 5.46 18.39 -7.52
N VAL A 156 5.48 18.85 -8.78
CA VAL A 156 6.13 18.12 -9.89
C VAL A 156 7.64 17.99 -9.67
N ALA A 157 8.31 19.08 -9.27
CA ALA A 157 9.73 19.06 -8.95
C ALA A 157 10.05 18.12 -7.77
N ILE A 158 9.25 18.18 -6.71
CA ILE A 158 9.36 17.26 -5.55
C ILE A 158 9.20 15.81 -6.01
N GLY A 159 8.24 15.51 -6.89
CA GLY A 159 8.05 14.15 -7.42
C GLY A 159 9.22 13.65 -8.25
N GLY A 160 9.85 14.55 -9.03
CA GLY A 160 11.11 14.27 -9.70
C GLY A 160 12.22 13.93 -8.71
N VAL A 161 12.43 14.75 -7.68
CA VAL A 161 13.43 14.53 -6.63
C VAL A 161 13.17 13.23 -5.88
N ALA A 162 11.93 12.95 -5.48
CA ALA A 162 11.54 11.71 -4.83
C ALA A 162 11.87 10.48 -5.68
N THR A 163 11.67 10.58 -7.00
CA THR A 163 12.02 9.52 -7.95
C THR A 163 13.53 9.32 -8.07
N VAL A 164 14.31 10.41 -8.07
CA VAL A 164 15.78 10.35 -8.05
C VAL A 164 16.27 9.70 -6.77
N LEU A 165 15.76 10.09 -5.62
CA LEU A 165 16.11 9.50 -4.33
C LEU A 165 15.79 8.00 -4.31
N ALA A 166 14.60 7.62 -4.74
CA ALA A 166 14.18 6.22 -4.83
C ALA A 166 15.10 5.40 -5.75
N LEU A 167 15.48 5.96 -6.90
CA LEU A 167 16.39 5.33 -7.85
C LEU A 167 17.79 5.15 -7.25
N SER A 168 18.34 6.20 -6.65
CA SER A 168 19.65 6.19 -6.00
C SER A 168 19.71 5.14 -4.87
N VAL A 169 18.70 5.09 -4.00
CA VAL A 169 18.60 4.10 -2.92
C VAL A 169 18.49 2.69 -3.48
N THR A 170 17.64 2.47 -4.49
CA THR A 170 17.47 1.13 -5.09
C THR A 170 18.76 0.64 -5.74
N ILE A 171 19.48 1.52 -6.44
CA ILE A 171 20.77 1.20 -7.05
C ILE A 171 21.86 0.97 -5.99
N ALA A 172 21.87 1.75 -4.91
CA ALA A 172 22.79 1.54 -3.79
C ALA A 172 22.57 0.17 -3.13
N LEU A 173 21.31 -0.19 -2.86
CA LEU A 173 20.94 -1.52 -2.34
C LEU A 173 21.38 -2.64 -3.29
N PHE A 174 21.23 -2.42 -4.61
CA PHE A 174 21.70 -3.36 -5.63
C PHE A 174 23.20 -3.60 -5.55
N ARG A 175 23.99 -2.53 -5.38
CA ARG A 175 25.45 -2.63 -5.28
C ARG A 175 25.90 -3.27 -3.95
N LEU A 176 25.21 -2.98 -2.85
CA LEU A 176 25.62 -3.42 -1.51
C LEU A 176 25.21 -4.85 -1.17
N ILE A 177 23.98 -5.26 -1.53
CA ILE A 177 23.37 -6.52 -1.07
C ILE A 177 23.06 -7.48 -2.25
N GLY A 178 23.25 -7.00 -3.48
CA GLY A 178 23.05 -7.78 -4.70
C GLY A 178 21.58 -7.94 -5.11
N ALA A 179 21.39 -8.37 -6.36
CA ALA A 179 20.08 -8.41 -7.02
C ALA A 179 19.05 -9.28 -6.26
N ARG A 180 19.48 -10.41 -5.70
CA ARG A 180 18.57 -11.36 -5.02
C ARG A 180 17.83 -10.75 -3.83
N ARG A 181 18.49 -9.89 -3.05
CA ARG A 181 17.95 -9.33 -1.79
C ARG A 181 17.42 -7.91 -1.95
N THR A 182 17.83 -7.21 -3.00
CA THR A 182 17.47 -5.80 -3.22
C THR A 182 15.97 -5.58 -3.28
N ARG A 183 15.20 -6.49 -3.91
CA ARG A 183 13.74 -6.35 -3.95
C ARG A 183 13.11 -6.28 -2.57
N LEU A 184 13.48 -7.23 -1.69
CA LEU A 184 12.97 -7.27 -0.33
C LEU A 184 13.46 -6.06 0.48
N ALA A 185 14.74 -5.74 0.39
CA ALA A 185 15.33 -4.60 1.11
C ALA A 185 14.68 -3.28 0.69
N ALA A 186 14.50 -3.04 -0.61
CA ALA A 186 13.87 -1.84 -1.13
C ALA A 186 12.40 -1.73 -0.71
N GLN A 187 11.66 -2.84 -0.67
CA GLN A 187 10.30 -2.88 -0.15
C GLN A 187 10.24 -2.56 1.36
N ILE A 188 11.16 -3.09 2.16
CA ILE A 188 11.26 -2.79 3.59
C ILE A 188 11.57 -1.31 3.80
N VAL A 189 12.53 -0.75 3.07
CA VAL A 189 12.88 0.68 3.18
C VAL A 189 11.72 1.55 2.71
N ALA A 190 11.04 1.21 1.60
CA ALA A 190 9.87 1.94 1.13
C ALA A 190 8.73 1.92 2.17
N ALA A 191 8.48 0.75 2.78
CA ALA A 191 7.49 0.59 3.84
C ALA A 191 7.86 1.41 5.08
N LEU A 192 9.13 1.38 5.51
CA LEU A 192 9.63 2.16 6.63
C LEU A 192 9.49 3.66 6.39
N VAL A 193 9.87 4.15 5.20
CA VAL A 193 9.73 5.55 4.83
C VAL A 193 8.27 5.97 4.80
N GLY A 194 7.36 5.18 4.21
CA GLY A 194 5.94 5.53 4.20
C GLY A 194 5.28 5.46 5.58
N ALA A 195 5.58 4.41 6.35
CA ALA A 195 4.96 4.16 7.65
C ALA A 195 5.46 5.14 8.72
N SER A 196 6.75 5.50 8.74
CA SER A 196 7.33 6.33 9.80
C SER A 196 6.65 7.70 9.92
N PHE A 197 6.26 8.33 8.82
CA PHE A 197 5.58 9.62 8.85
C PHE A 197 4.11 9.52 9.25
N ILE A 198 3.40 8.51 8.74
CA ILE A 198 2.00 8.25 9.14
C ILE A 198 1.94 7.96 10.64
N ILE A 199 2.81 7.06 11.10
CA ILE A 199 2.95 6.72 12.51
C ILE A 199 3.34 7.96 13.30
N GLY A 200 4.35 8.72 12.87
CA GLY A 200 4.79 9.94 13.53
C GLY A 200 3.67 10.95 13.77
N ILE A 201 2.81 11.17 12.77
CA ILE A 201 1.64 12.05 12.92
C ILE A 201 0.58 11.47 13.84
N GLN A 202 0.33 10.15 13.77
CA GLN A 202 -0.57 9.48 14.70
C GLN A 202 -0.07 9.59 16.15
N LEU A 203 1.22 9.37 16.37
CA LEU A 203 1.86 9.51 17.69
C LEU A 203 1.77 10.96 18.20
N ALA A 204 2.02 11.95 17.34
CA ALA A 204 1.85 13.37 17.68
C ALA A 204 0.38 13.73 17.97
N ALA A 205 -0.57 13.13 17.26
CA ALA A 205 -1.99 13.30 17.53
C ALA A 205 -2.40 12.65 18.87
N ILE A 206 -1.82 11.49 19.21
CA ILE A 206 -2.05 10.80 20.48
C ILE A 206 -1.41 11.55 21.66
N SER A 207 -0.23 12.14 21.45
CA SER A 207 0.41 12.95 22.48
C SER A 207 -0.37 14.24 22.75
N SER A 208 -0.89 14.87 21.70
CA SER A 208 -1.74 16.09 21.79
C SER A 208 -3.20 15.85 22.17
N MET A 209 -3.65 14.60 22.35
CA MET A 209 -4.97 14.30 22.90
C MET A 209 -5.07 14.90 24.32
N GLY A 210 -5.80 16.02 24.45
CA GLY A 210 -5.96 16.81 25.67
C GLY A 210 -5.51 18.27 25.58
N THR A 211 -4.71 18.65 24.57
CA THR A 211 -4.29 20.05 24.31
C THR A 211 -5.02 20.60 23.08
N LEU A 212 -5.62 21.78 23.23
CA LEU A 212 -6.70 22.28 22.35
C LEU A 212 -6.33 22.67 20.90
N SER A 213 -5.13 22.40 20.38
CA SER A 213 -4.83 22.73 18.97
C SER A 213 -3.56 22.07 18.44
N ARG A 214 -3.65 21.32 17.32
CA ARG A 214 -2.49 20.82 16.55
C ARG A 214 -1.59 21.96 16.06
N MET A 215 -2.19 23.12 15.78
CA MET A 215 -1.44 24.33 15.43
C MET A 215 -0.72 24.94 16.64
N ALA A 216 -1.24 24.77 17.86
CA ALA A 216 -0.54 25.22 19.06
C ALA A 216 0.72 24.39 19.33
N PHE A 217 0.70 23.08 19.03
CA PHE A 217 1.91 22.25 19.10
C PHE A 217 2.99 22.70 18.11
N LEU A 218 2.62 22.93 16.84
CA LEU A 218 3.55 23.43 15.81
C LEU A 218 4.13 24.81 16.12
N LYS A 219 3.42 25.61 16.92
CA LYS A 219 3.84 26.95 17.36
C LYS A 219 4.46 26.96 18.76
N SER A 220 4.63 25.81 19.40
CA SER A 220 5.21 25.72 20.74
C SER A 220 6.69 26.13 20.74
N ASP A 221 7.15 26.68 21.86
CA ASP A 221 8.54 27.12 22.02
C ASP A 221 9.54 25.96 21.84
N ALA A 222 9.14 24.75 22.23
CA ALA A 222 9.93 23.53 22.03
C ALA A 222 10.16 23.21 20.55
N VAL A 223 9.16 23.42 19.69
CA VAL A 223 9.30 23.21 18.24
C VAL A 223 10.11 24.35 17.63
N ARG A 224 9.83 25.60 18.02
CA ARG A 224 10.55 26.79 17.53
C ARG A 224 12.05 26.75 17.84
N ALA A 225 12.46 26.16 18.96
CA ALA A 225 13.87 26.00 19.32
C ALA A 225 14.67 25.09 18.34
N ILE A 226 13.99 24.23 17.58
CA ILE A 226 14.62 23.28 16.64
C ILE A 226 14.48 23.77 15.19
N LEU A 227 13.59 24.72 14.93
CA LEU A 227 13.31 25.20 13.58
C LEU A 227 14.44 26.09 13.04
N PRO A 228 14.82 25.94 11.76
CA PRO A 228 15.79 26.82 11.13
C PRO A 228 15.32 28.27 11.08
N ASP A 229 16.28 29.20 11.10
CA ASP A 229 16.02 30.63 10.91
C ASP A 229 15.20 30.93 9.65
N ALA A 230 14.45 32.03 9.66
CA ALA A 230 13.58 32.45 8.56
C ALA A 230 14.31 32.64 7.22
N GLN A 231 15.62 32.91 7.25
CA GLN A 231 16.45 33.08 6.04
C GLN A 231 17.00 31.76 5.48
N SER A 232 16.79 30.63 6.17
CA SER A 232 17.31 29.34 5.74
C SER A 232 16.74 28.90 4.39
N VAL A 233 17.62 28.31 3.55
CA VAL A 233 17.25 27.68 2.27
C VAL A 233 16.25 26.53 2.48
N PHE A 234 16.18 25.97 3.69
CA PHE A 234 15.20 24.95 4.07
C PHE A 234 13.75 25.34 3.74
N TRP A 235 13.42 26.64 3.83
CA TRP A 235 12.06 27.14 3.56
C TRP A 235 11.75 27.34 2.07
N TYR A 236 12.72 27.15 1.16
CA TYR A 236 12.54 27.44 -0.26
C TYR A 236 11.38 26.67 -0.91
N PRO A 237 11.15 25.37 -0.64
CA PRO A 237 9.98 24.67 -1.16
C PRO A 237 8.65 25.30 -0.73
N ALA A 238 8.52 25.67 0.55
CA ALA A 238 7.32 26.31 1.06
C ALA A 238 7.11 27.72 0.49
N ARG A 239 8.18 28.52 0.44
CA ARG A 239 8.18 29.87 -0.17
C ARG A 239 7.82 29.82 -1.67
N ALA A 240 8.34 28.82 -2.39
CA ALA A 240 8.01 28.57 -3.78
C ALA A 240 6.52 28.23 -3.97
N MET A 241 5.92 27.44 -3.08
CA MET A 241 4.49 27.10 -3.16
C MET A 241 3.56 28.30 -2.92
N VAL A 242 3.98 29.24 -2.07
CA VAL A 242 3.24 30.49 -1.82
C VAL A 242 3.39 31.46 -3.01
N GLY A 243 4.31 31.21 -3.94
CA GLY A 243 4.43 31.96 -5.19
C GLY A 243 5.62 32.91 -5.26
N GLU A 244 6.60 32.78 -4.37
CA GLU A 244 7.84 33.55 -4.50
C GLU A 244 8.67 33.08 -5.69
N ALA A 245 8.97 34.00 -6.63
CA ALA A 245 9.59 33.67 -7.92
C ALA A 245 11.02 33.10 -7.80
N LEU A 246 11.85 33.67 -6.91
CA LEU A 246 13.25 33.23 -6.76
C LEU A 246 13.35 31.82 -6.13
N PRO A 247 12.69 31.52 -4.99
CA PRO A 247 12.61 30.16 -4.48
C PRO A 247 12.01 29.17 -5.49
N LEU A 248 10.97 29.59 -6.24
CA LEU A 248 10.37 28.76 -7.27
C LEU A 248 11.39 28.39 -8.36
N ALA A 249 12.08 29.37 -8.94
CA ALA A 249 13.11 29.13 -9.95
C ALA A 249 14.21 28.22 -9.42
N ALA A 250 14.70 28.47 -8.20
CA ALA A 250 15.73 27.66 -7.57
C ALA A 250 15.29 26.19 -7.40
N VAL A 251 14.09 25.94 -6.88
CA VAL A 251 13.54 24.59 -6.68
C VAL A 251 13.40 23.86 -8.02
N LEU A 252 12.87 24.52 -9.05
CA LEU A 252 12.68 23.92 -10.37
C LEU A 252 14.00 23.59 -11.06
N ILE A 253 14.99 24.50 -10.99
CA ILE A 253 16.31 24.29 -11.60
C ILE A 253 17.03 23.14 -10.88
N VAL A 254 17.11 23.17 -9.55
CA VAL A 254 17.82 22.14 -8.78
C VAL A 254 17.18 20.77 -8.99
N ALA A 255 15.85 20.68 -8.94
CA ALA A 255 15.13 19.42 -9.19
C ALA A 255 15.35 18.89 -10.61
N SER A 256 15.29 19.77 -11.62
CA SER A 256 15.50 19.39 -13.03
C SER A 256 16.93 18.92 -13.29
N LEU A 257 17.92 19.61 -12.72
CA LEU A 257 19.33 19.22 -12.81
C LEU A 257 19.58 17.88 -12.11
N ALA A 258 19.06 17.68 -10.90
CA ALA A 258 19.18 16.42 -10.18
C ALA A 258 18.54 15.26 -10.96
N PHE A 259 17.37 15.50 -11.57
CA PHE A 259 16.67 14.50 -12.39
C PHE A 259 17.45 14.14 -13.66
N ALA A 260 17.95 15.15 -14.39
CA ALA A 260 18.78 14.95 -15.57
C ALA A 260 20.09 14.23 -15.24
N ALA A 261 20.76 14.63 -14.16
CA ALA A 261 21.99 14.01 -13.68
C ALA A 261 21.78 12.54 -13.31
N ALA A 262 20.68 12.21 -12.64
CA ALA A 262 20.34 10.82 -12.32
C ALA A 262 20.09 9.96 -13.56
N ILE A 263 19.36 10.49 -14.56
CA ILE A 263 19.14 9.79 -15.83
C ILE A 263 20.49 9.53 -16.51
N PHE A 264 21.35 10.54 -16.59
CA PHE A 264 22.66 10.41 -17.21
C PHE A 264 23.53 9.39 -16.47
N ALA A 265 23.65 9.50 -15.15
CA ALA A 265 24.50 8.65 -14.32
C ALA A 265 24.06 7.17 -14.29
N TYR A 266 22.74 6.91 -14.32
CA TYR A 266 22.23 5.55 -14.09
C TYR A 266 21.78 4.81 -15.34
N SER A 267 21.57 5.50 -16.47
CA SER A 267 21.12 4.88 -17.72
C SER A 267 22.09 3.85 -18.31
N GLY A 268 23.41 4.08 -18.17
CA GLY A 268 24.44 3.22 -18.76
C GLY A 268 24.44 1.79 -18.22
N GLY A 269 24.29 1.62 -16.90
CA GLY A 269 24.29 0.31 -16.25
C GLY A 269 22.89 -0.27 -16.01
N PHE A 270 21.86 0.20 -16.71
CA PHE A 270 20.50 -0.30 -16.53
C PHE A 270 20.37 -1.74 -17.03
N ALA A 271 20.96 -2.05 -18.20
CA ALA A 271 20.92 -3.37 -18.83
C ALA A 271 21.51 -4.45 -17.91
N ASP A 272 22.69 -4.22 -17.35
CA ASP A 272 23.38 -5.18 -16.48
C ASP A 272 22.57 -5.51 -15.22
N LYS A 273 21.94 -4.49 -14.62
CA LYS A 273 21.10 -4.66 -13.42
C LYS A 273 19.83 -5.46 -13.74
N VAL A 274 19.26 -5.22 -14.91
CA VAL A 274 18.08 -5.95 -15.42
C VAL A 274 18.43 -7.41 -15.69
N ILE A 275 19.53 -7.69 -16.38
CA ILE A 275 19.97 -9.06 -16.69
C ILE A 275 20.28 -9.82 -15.39
N ALA A 276 21.00 -9.19 -14.46
CA ALA A 276 21.31 -9.77 -13.16
C ALA A 276 20.04 -10.04 -12.32
N ALA A 277 18.99 -9.22 -12.45
CA ALA A 277 17.70 -9.46 -11.80
C ALA A 277 16.91 -10.60 -12.48
N ALA A 278 16.89 -10.68 -13.81
CA ALA A 278 16.21 -11.74 -14.57
C ALA A 278 16.85 -13.12 -14.35
N GLY A 279 18.17 -13.19 -14.24
CA GLY A 279 18.93 -14.42 -13.99
C GLY A 279 18.69 -15.07 -12.61
N ILE A 280 18.01 -14.39 -11.68
CA ILE A 280 17.71 -14.92 -10.33
C ILE A 280 16.78 -16.15 -10.40
N ASN A 281 15.82 -16.16 -11.33
CA ASN A 281 14.86 -17.26 -11.46
C ASN A 281 15.41 -18.43 -12.29
N GLN A 282 16.35 -18.16 -13.20
CA GLN A 282 16.97 -19.19 -14.05
C GLN A 282 18.15 -19.90 -13.36
N SER A 283 18.73 -19.29 -12.32
CA SER A 283 19.85 -19.85 -11.54
C SER A 283 19.45 -20.93 -10.53
N GLY A 284 18.26 -21.51 -10.68
CA GLY A 284 17.97 -22.85 -10.19
C GLY A 284 18.80 -23.86 -10.95
N ARG A 285 20.12 -23.92 -10.68
CA ARG A 285 20.95 -25.09 -11.00
C ARG A 285 20.09 -26.31 -10.73
N ALA A 286 19.90 -27.15 -11.75
CA ALA A 286 19.28 -28.46 -11.63
C ALA A 286 20.03 -29.21 -10.53
N ARG A 287 19.61 -29.00 -9.29
CA ARG A 287 20.14 -29.69 -8.13
C ARG A 287 19.61 -31.08 -8.35
N ILE A 288 20.47 -31.97 -8.87
CA ILE A 288 20.22 -33.40 -9.06
C ILE A 288 19.39 -33.83 -7.86
N ALA A 289 18.09 -33.97 -8.10
CA ALA A 289 17.14 -34.10 -7.02
C ALA A 289 17.45 -35.48 -6.43
N ARG A 290 18.01 -35.52 -5.23
CA ARG A 290 18.05 -36.77 -4.45
C ARG A 290 16.61 -37.28 -4.45
N GLN A 291 16.38 -38.41 -5.12
CA GLN A 291 15.10 -39.09 -5.09
C GLN A 291 14.77 -39.33 -3.62
N ARG A 292 13.81 -38.55 -3.12
CA ARG A 292 13.27 -38.75 -1.78
C ARG A 292 12.05 -39.62 -1.97
N ASP A 293 12.02 -40.74 -1.26
CA ASP A 293 10.87 -41.64 -1.27
C ASP A 293 9.58 -40.87 -0.94
N PHE A 294 8.53 -41.21 -1.68
CA PHE A 294 7.19 -40.73 -1.40
C PHE A 294 6.76 -41.22 -0.01
N ARG A 295 6.75 -40.30 0.95
CA ARG A 295 6.28 -40.60 2.31
C ARG A 295 4.78 -40.93 2.25
N ARG A 296 4.38 -42.03 2.90
CA ARG A 296 2.96 -42.37 3.14
C ARG A 296 2.33 -41.32 4.05
N GLN A 297 1.77 -40.26 3.47
CA GLN A 297 0.96 -39.26 4.16
C GLN A 297 -0.46 -39.30 3.59
N SER A 298 -1.46 -39.04 4.43
CA SER A 298 -2.82 -38.88 3.92
C SER A 298 -2.87 -37.72 2.92
N ILE A 299 -3.71 -37.83 1.89
CA ILE A 299 -3.88 -36.81 0.85
C ILE A 299 -4.18 -35.44 1.49
N ARG A 300 -5.02 -35.40 2.54
CA ARG A 300 -5.34 -34.17 3.28
C ARG A 300 -4.12 -33.55 3.95
N ALA A 301 -3.29 -34.35 4.62
CA ALA A 301 -2.07 -33.86 5.25
C ALA A 301 -1.04 -33.38 4.22
N ALA A 302 -0.94 -34.06 3.08
CA ALA A 302 -0.09 -33.64 1.97
C ALA A 302 -0.53 -32.29 1.39
N LEU A 303 -1.85 -32.10 1.17
CA LEU A 303 -2.42 -30.83 0.71
C LEU A 303 -2.19 -29.70 1.71
N ARG A 304 -2.47 -29.89 3.01
CA ARG A 304 -2.16 -28.87 4.03
C ARG A 304 -0.67 -28.50 4.05
N ARG A 305 0.19 -29.51 4.00
CA ARG A 305 1.65 -29.30 4.04
C ARG A 305 2.16 -28.58 2.79
N LYS A 306 1.53 -28.80 1.63
CA LYS A 306 1.77 -28.03 0.42
C LYS A 306 1.47 -26.56 0.68
N GLU A 307 0.25 -26.24 1.15
CA GLU A 307 -0.17 -24.85 1.41
C GLU A 307 0.74 -24.16 2.43
N TRP A 308 1.07 -24.79 3.56
CA TRP A 308 2.00 -24.22 4.55
C TRP A 308 3.41 -23.97 3.99
N LYS A 309 3.93 -24.87 3.16
CA LYS A 309 5.24 -24.66 2.51
C LYS A 309 5.20 -23.51 1.51
N LEU A 310 4.08 -23.31 0.81
CA LEU A 310 3.91 -22.19 -0.10
C LEU A 310 3.84 -20.87 0.67
N LEU A 311 3.00 -20.81 1.72
CA LEU A 311 2.90 -19.64 2.60
C LEU A 311 4.25 -19.28 3.23
N ALA A 312 4.99 -20.25 3.76
CA ALA A 312 6.31 -20.02 4.37
C ALA A 312 7.39 -19.55 3.37
N ARG A 313 7.20 -19.80 2.06
CA ARG A 313 8.13 -19.39 1.00
C ARG A 313 7.73 -18.09 0.34
N ASP A 314 6.53 -17.58 0.61
CA ASP A 314 6.07 -16.34 0.01
C ASP A 314 6.70 -15.14 0.70
N HIS A 315 7.56 -14.43 -0.03
CA HIS A 315 8.22 -13.22 0.45
C HIS A 315 7.23 -12.05 0.59
N TRP A 316 6.12 -12.09 -0.13
CA TRP A 316 5.07 -11.09 0.00
C TRP A 316 4.35 -11.19 1.36
N LEU A 317 4.20 -12.41 1.90
CA LEU A 317 3.64 -12.60 3.24
C LEU A 317 4.47 -11.87 4.30
N ILE A 318 5.81 -11.92 4.20
CA ILE A 318 6.72 -11.19 5.10
C ILE A 318 6.47 -9.68 5.02
N SER A 319 6.29 -9.14 3.80
CA SER A 319 6.01 -7.70 3.64
C SER A 319 4.64 -7.31 4.21
N GLN A 320 3.62 -8.19 4.08
CA GLN A 320 2.29 -7.92 4.62
C GLN A 320 2.26 -7.97 6.15
N THR A 321 2.91 -8.98 6.77
CA THR A 321 3.00 -9.07 8.22
C THR A 321 3.82 -7.92 8.80
N LEU A 322 4.90 -7.50 8.14
CA LEU A 322 5.69 -6.34 8.54
C LEU A 322 4.85 -5.05 8.54
N MET A 323 4.02 -4.83 7.52
CA MET A 323 3.10 -3.68 7.49
C MET A 323 2.12 -3.71 8.67
N GLN A 324 1.56 -4.88 8.99
CA GLN A 324 0.67 -5.01 10.14
C GLN A 324 1.39 -4.73 11.46
N VAL A 325 2.63 -5.19 11.62
CA VAL A 325 3.46 -4.85 12.78
C VAL A 325 3.66 -3.33 12.89
N PHE A 326 3.93 -2.63 11.78
CA PHE A 326 4.00 -1.16 11.81
C PHE A 326 2.68 -0.50 12.21
N TYR A 327 1.55 -1.04 11.78
CA TYR A 327 0.23 -0.56 12.21
C TYR A 327 -0.09 -0.83 13.69
N LEU A 328 0.65 -1.73 14.36
CA LEU A 328 0.53 -1.94 15.82
C LEU A 328 1.25 -0.86 16.64
N VAL A 329 2.13 -0.04 16.03
CA VAL A 329 2.91 0.97 16.76
C VAL A 329 2.03 2.04 17.42
N PRO A 330 1.07 2.70 16.73
CA PRO A 330 0.21 3.68 17.39
C PRO A 330 -0.63 3.09 18.53
N PRO A 331 -1.29 1.93 18.39
CA PRO A 331 -1.92 1.22 19.51
C PRO A 331 -0.97 0.92 20.68
N ALA A 332 0.25 0.43 20.41
CA ALA A 332 1.24 0.16 21.45
C ALA A 332 1.61 1.43 22.22
N PHE A 333 1.72 2.56 21.53
CA PHE A 333 1.94 3.86 22.16
C PHE A 333 0.73 4.35 22.97
N MET A 334 -0.50 4.15 22.48
CA MET A 334 -1.71 4.43 23.26
C MET A 334 -1.76 3.62 24.55
N LEU A 335 -1.43 2.33 24.48
CA LEU A 335 -1.32 1.46 25.65
C LEU A 335 -0.24 1.92 26.61
N TRP A 336 0.90 2.40 26.10
CA TRP A 336 1.97 2.94 26.94
C TRP A 336 1.53 4.22 27.67
N LYS A 337 0.85 5.15 26.98
CA LYS A 337 0.34 6.39 27.59
C LYS A 337 -0.80 6.11 28.60
N GLY A 338 -1.62 5.10 28.31
CA GLY A 338 -2.72 4.66 29.18
C GLY A 338 -2.32 3.56 30.17
N PHE A 339 -1.03 3.25 30.32
CA PHE A 339 -0.56 2.13 31.13
C PHE A 339 -0.93 2.38 32.60
N GLY A 340 -1.66 1.43 33.22
CA GLY A 340 -2.20 1.57 34.57
C GLY A 340 -3.62 2.13 34.66
N SER A 341 -4.22 2.60 33.55
CA SER A 341 -5.64 2.97 33.52
C SER A 341 -6.54 1.74 33.32
N SER A 342 -7.60 1.63 34.11
CA SER A 342 -8.62 0.59 33.95
C SER A 342 -9.29 0.71 32.57
N GLY A 343 -9.14 -0.31 31.72
CA GLY A 343 -9.77 -0.38 30.40
C GLY A 343 -8.82 -0.25 29.20
N ALA A 344 -7.51 -0.05 29.40
CA ALA A 344 -6.55 0.05 28.29
C ALA A 344 -6.51 -1.22 27.41
N LEU A 345 -6.61 -2.41 28.03
CA LEU A 345 -6.68 -3.70 27.34
C LEU A 345 -7.95 -3.80 26.47
N SER A 346 -9.11 -3.46 27.03
CA SER A 346 -10.41 -3.46 26.35
C SER A 346 -10.50 -2.43 25.22
N ALA A 347 -9.93 -1.24 25.43
CA ALA A 347 -9.96 -0.12 24.50
C ALA A 347 -9.05 -0.31 23.29
N VAL A 348 -7.89 -0.94 23.49
CA VAL A 348 -6.82 -0.94 22.49
C VAL A 348 -6.38 -2.35 22.09
N VAL A 349 -6.05 -3.25 23.04
CA VAL A 349 -5.48 -4.57 22.69
C VAL A 349 -6.50 -5.44 21.94
N VAL A 350 -7.70 -5.61 22.50
CA VAL A 350 -8.74 -6.48 21.92
C VAL A 350 -9.10 -6.09 20.49
N PRO A 351 -9.54 -4.84 20.18
CA PRO A 351 -9.90 -4.46 18.81
C PRO A 351 -8.73 -4.59 17.84
N VAL A 352 -7.52 -4.25 18.27
CA VAL A 352 -6.33 -4.26 17.41
C VAL A 352 -5.94 -5.67 17.04
N LEU A 353 -5.97 -6.62 17.98
CA LEU A 353 -5.70 -8.03 17.69
C LEU A 353 -6.76 -8.63 16.77
N VAL A 354 -8.05 -8.32 16.99
CA VAL A 354 -9.15 -8.78 16.13
C VAL A 354 -9.03 -8.22 14.71
N MET A 355 -8.73 -6.92 14.58
CA MET A 355 -8.52 -6.29 13.28
C MET A 355 -7.29 -6.87 12.56
N ALA A 356 -6.15 -7.00 13.26
CA ALA A 356 -4.93 -7.56 12.71
C ALA A 356 -5.16 -9.01 12.24
N ALA A 357 -5.87 -9.82 13.04
CA ALA A 357 -6.24 -11.18 12.67
C ALA A 357 -7.12 -11.26 11.42
N GLY A 358 -8.12 -10.38 11.29
CA GLY A 358 -8.97 -10.31 10.09
C GLY A 358 -8.17 -10.01 8.83
N GLN A 359 -7.30 -8.98 8.87
CA GLN A 359 -6.45 -8.60 7.75
C GLN A 359 -5.38 -9.65 7.42
N LEU A 360 -4.81 -10.32 8.44
CA LEU A 360 -3.90 -11.45 8.28
C LEU A 360 -4.59 -12.61 7.58
N ALA A 361 -5.77 -12.99 8.06
CA ALA A 361 -6.54 -14.10 7.52
C ALA A 361 -6.95 -13.85 6.07
N GLY A 362 -7.38 -12.63 5.73
CA GLY A 362 -7.72 -12.28 4.35
C GLY A 362 -6.51 -12.28 3.42
N GLY A 363 -5.35 -11.77 3.87
CA GLY A 363 -4.09 -11.88 3.13
C GLY A 363 -3.65 -13.32 2.88
N LEU A 364 -3.64 -14.14 3.92
CA LEU A 364 -3.32 -15.58 3.85
C LEU A 364 -4.31 -16.34 2.96
N ALA A 365 -5.60 -16.05 3.08
CA ALA A 365 -6.65 -16.65 2.28
C ALA A 365 -6.51 -16.27 0.80
N TRP A 366 -6.22 -14.99 0.51
CA TRP A 366 -5.98 -14.54 -0.85
C TRP A 366 -4.78 -15.27 -1.49
N LEU A 367 -3.68 -15.44 -0.75
CA LEU A 367 -2.53 -16.21 -1.21
C LEU A 367 -2.86 -17.68 -1.45
N ALA A 368 -3.50 -18.34 -0.48
CA ALA A 368 -3.80 -19.76 -0.57
C ALA A 368 -4.85 -20.07 -1.65
N ILE A 369 -5.85 -19.21 -1.85
CA ILE A 369 -6.98 -19.45 -2.75
C ILE A 369 -6.71 -18.92 -4.16
N SER A 370 -6.16 -17.70 -4.26
CA SER A 370 -5.99 -17.00 -5.54
C SER A 370 -4.54 -17.02 -6.06
N GLY A 371 -3.58 -17.42 -5.23
CA GLY A 371 -2.17 -17.52 -5.61
C GLY A 371 -1.76 -18.85 -6.25
N GLU A 372 -2.71 -19.70 -6.67
CA GLU A 372 -2.42 -20.97 -7.33
C GLU A 372 -1.98 -20.71 -8.79
N ASP A 373 -0.72 -21.03 -9.12
CA ASP A 373 -0.16 -20.77 -10.46
C ASP A 373 -0.72 -21.71 -11.54
N ALA A 374 -1.16 -22.92 -11.16
CA ALA A 374 -1.68 -23.93 -12.10
C ALA A 374 -2.96 -24.59 -11.56
N PRO A 375 -4.08 -23.85 -11.46
CA PRO A 375 -5.33 -24.39 -10.92
C PRO A 375 -5.89 -25.53 -11.79
N GLU A 376 -5.63 -25.51 -13.09
CA GLU A 376 -6.04 -26.55 -14.04
C GLU A 376 -5.38 -27.91 -13.72
N LEU A 377 -4.11 -27.92 -13.27
CA LEU A 377 -3.42 -29.15 -12.86
C LEU A 377 -3.94 -29.70 -11.53
N VAL A 378 -4.40 -28.81 -10.64
CA VAL A 378 -5.05 -29.23 -9.39
C VAL A 378 -6.45 -29.77 -9.66
N ALA A 379 -7.14 -29.24 -10.67
CA ALA A 379 -8.46 -29.70 -11.09
C ALA A 379 -8.44 -31.10 -11.75
N THR A 380 -7.34 -31.49 -12.40
CA THR A 380 -7.17 -32.83 -12.97
C THR A 380 -6.69 -33.89 -11.97
N ALA A 381 -6.33 -33.47 -10.75
CA ALA A 381 -5.91 -34.42 -9.72
C ALA A 381 -7.10 -35.28 -9.24
N PRO A 382 -6.89 -36.56 -8.89
CA PRO A 382 -7.94 -37.47 -8.41
C PRO A 382 -8.34 -37.15 -6.95
N VAL A 383 -8.73 -35.91 -6.69
CA VAL A 383 -9.13 -35.40 -5.37
C VAL A 383 -10.37 -34.53 -5.53
N THR A 384 -11.30 -34.61 -4.57
CA THR A 384 -12.53 -33.82 -4.66
C THR A 384 -12.24 -32.33 -4.45
N PRO A 385 -12.94 -31.42 -5.15
CA PRO A 385 -12.78 -29.98 -4.96
C PRO A 385 -12.98 -29.53 -3.50
N GLY A 386 -13.90 -30.19 -2.79
CA GLY A 386 -14.15 -29.95 -1.36
C GLY A 386 -12.95 -30.27 -0.47
N MET A 387 -12.15 -31.30 -0.80
CA MET A 387 -10.93 -31.63 -0.05
C MET A 387 -9.84 -30.58 -0.26
N ILE A 388 -9.68 -30.08 -1.48
CA ILE A 388 -8.73 -28.99 -1.78
C ILE A 388 -9.13 -27.73 -1.00
N LEU A 389 -10.42 -27.38 -1.05
CA LEU A 389 -10.94 -26.21 -0.36
C LEU A 389 -10.74 -26.30 1.16
N ARG A 390 -11.09 -27.44 1.78
CA ARG A 390 -10.88 -27.68 3.21
C ARG A 390 -9.41 -27.58 3.58
N ALA A 391 -8.50 -28.17 2.79
CA ALA A 391 -7.08 -28.09 3.05
C ALA A 391 -6.55 -26.64 3.02
N LYS A 392 -7.06 -25.80 2.10
CA LYS A 392 -6.73 -24.37 2.04
C LYS A 392 -7.26 -23.60 3.25
N ILE A 393 -8.52 -23.83 3.64
CA ILE A 393 -9.13 -23.19 4.83
C ILE A 393 -8.37 -23.61 6.09
N GLU A 394 -8.11 -24.90 6.28
CA GLU A 394 -7.34 -25.43 7.42
C GLU A 394 -5.92 -24.85 7.45
N ALA A 395 -5.28 -24.66 6.29
CA ALA A 395 -3.95 -24.08 6.22
C ALA A 395 -3.94 -22.60 6.67
N VAL A 396 -4.92 -21.81 6.21
CA VAL A 396 -5.08 -20.38 6.55
C VAL A 396 -5.40 -20.21 8.02
N LEU A 397 -6.43 -20.91 8.53
CA LEU A 397 -6.84 -20.82 9.93
C LEU A 397 -5.76 -21.39 10.87
N GLY A 398 -5.06 -22.44 10.45
CA GLY A 398 -3.93 -23.00 11.20
C GLY A 398 -2.74 -22.03 11.29
N ALA A 399 -2.42 -21.32 10.20
CA ALA A 399 -1.39 -20.28 10.22
C ALA A 399 -1.80 -19.08 11.09
N LEU A 400 -3.06 -18.65 11.01
CA LEU A 400 -3.61 -17.59 11.88
C LEU A 400 -3.54 -18.00 13.36
N ALA A 401 -3.99 -19.21 13.69
CA ALA A 401 -3.94 -19.74 15.05
C ALA A 401 -2.51 -19.80 15.57
N PHE A 402 -1.56 -20.28 14.77
CA PHE A 402 -0.14 -20.31 15.15
C PHE A 402 0.39 -18.92 15.54
N MET A 403 -0.04 -17.86 14.85
CA MET A 403 0.38 -16.49 15.14
C MET A 403 -0.35 -15.87 16.33
N MET A 404 -1.67 -16.09 16.47
CA MET A 404 -2.50 -15.42 17.48
C MET A 404 -2.51 -16.12 18.83
N MET A 405 -2.39 -17.46 18.87
CA MET A 405 -2.50 -18.24 20.10
C MET A 405 -1.47 -17.86 21.18
N PRO A 406 -0.17 -17.62 20.88
CA PRO A 406 0.77 -17.18 21.91
C PRO A 406 0.37 -15.85 22.56
N ILE A 407 -0.15 -14.90 21.76
CA ILE A 407 -0.60 -13.59 22.23
C ILE A 407 -1.86 -13.73 23.09
N LEU A 408 -2.82 -14.55 22.64
CA LEU A 408 -4.05 -14.85 23.38
C LEU A 408 -3.77 -15.59 24.68
N ALA A 409 -2.75 -16.46 24.73
CA ALA A 409 -2.34 -17.15 25.95
C ALA A 409 -1.78 -16.17 27.00
N VAL A 410 -0.97 -15.20 26.57
CA VAL A 410 -0.48 -14.11 27.45
C VAL A 410 -1.64 -13.23 27.93
N LEU A 411 -2.58 -12.90 27.06
CA LEU A 411 -3.77 -12.13 27.42
C LEU A 411 -4.66 -12.91 28.41
N ALA A 412 -4.82 -14.22 28.22
CA ALA A 412 -5.61 -15.06 29.12
C ALA A 412 -5.02 -15.14 30.53
N TRP A 413 -3.70 -15.03 30.65
CA TRP A 413 -3.02 -15.00 31.95
C TRP A 413 -3.32 -13.72 32.74
N THR A 414 -3.50 -12.59 32.05
CA THR A 414 -3.70 -11.28 32.70
C THR A 414 -5.17 -10.88 32.80
N ALA A 415 -5.98 -11.26 31.81
CA ALA A 415 -7.33 -10.75 31.58
C ALA A 415 -8.18 -11.82 30.85
N PRO A 416 -8.68 -12.84 31.56
CA PRO A 416 -9.30 -14.02 30.94
C PRO A 416 -10.60 -13.69 30.18
N PHE A 417 -11.36 -12.70 30.65
CA PHE A 417 -12.59 -12.27 29.99
C PHE A 417 -12.30 -11.59 28.64
N GLU A 418 -11.36 -10.64 28.63
CA GLU A 418 -10.88 -9.95 27.45
C GLU A 418 -10.22 -10.92 26.47
N ALA A 419 -9.51 -11.94 26.97
CA ALA A 419 -8.93 -13.00 26.15
C ALA A 419 -9.99 -13.85 25.46
N LEU A 420 -11.08 -14.22 26.16
CA LEU A 420 -12.20 -14.96 25.58
C LEU A 420 -12.88 -14.16 24.47
N ILE A 421 -13.14 -12.87 24.71
CA ILE A 421 -13.74 -11.97 23.74
C ILE A 421 -12.82 -11.78 22.53
N CYS A 422 -11.52 -11.58 22.78
CA CYS A 422 -10.53 -11.45 21.72
C CYS A 422 -10.43 -12.74 20.90
N PHE A 423 -10.45 -13.92 21.52
CA PHE A 423 -10.46 -15.20 20.83
C PHE A 423 -11.69 -15.34 19.92
N ALA A 424 -12.88 -15.03 20.43
CA ALA A 424 -14.12 -15.07 19.65
C ALA A 424 -14.08 -14.08 18.48
N GLY A 425 -13.59 -12.85 18.71
CA GLY A 425 -13.41 -11.84 17.67
C GLY A 425 -12.40 -12.26 16.60
N VAL A 426 -11.23 -12.81 17.00
CA VAL A 426 -10.18 -13.30 16.09
C VAL A 426 -10.71 -14.44 15.23
N ALA A 427 -11.45 -15.39 15.82
CA ALA A 427 -12.06 -16.49 15.10
C ALA A 427 -13.12 -15.98 14.10
N ALA A 428 -14.01 -15.09 14.54
CA ALA A 428 -15.06 -14.52 13.70
C ALA A 428 -14.49 -13.69 12.54
N ALA A 429 -13.52 -12.83 12.80
CA ALA A 429 -12.84 -12.03 11.79
C ALA A 429 -12.07 -12.92 10.80
N GLY A 430 -11.35 -13.92 11.29
CA GLY A 430 -10.58 -14.86 10.47
C GLY A 430 -11.46 -15.69 9.53
N VAL A 431 -12.57 -16.22 10.04
CA VAL A 431 -13.57 -16.96 9.24
C VAL A 431 -14.23 -16.04 8.21
N SER A 432 -14.64 -14.84 8.64
CA SER A 432 -15.28 -13.84 7.77
C SER A 432 -14.38 -13.45 6.59
N ALA A 433 -13.13 -13.09 6.86
CA ALA A 433 -12.15 -12.74 5.83
C ALA A 433 -11.90 -13.91 4.87
N THR A 434 -11.76 -15.13 5.39
CA THR A 434 -11.59 -16.34 4.57
C THR A 434 -12.81 -16.59 3.67
N MET A 435 -14.03 -16.41 4.18
CA MET A 435 -15.27 -16.57 3.40
C MET A 435 -15.39 -15.54 2.29
N ILE A 436 -15.05 -14.28 2.57
CA ILE A 436 -15.05 -13.20 1.57
C ILE A 436 -14.08 -13.54 0.43
N GLN A 437 -12.86 -13.96 0.76
CA GLN A 437 -11.87 -14.34 -0.26
C GLN A 437 -12.31 -15.56 -1.09
N LEU A 438 -13.04 -16.50 -0.49
CA LEU A 438 -13.62 -17.63 -1.21
C LEU A 438 -14.73 -17.22 -2.17
N TRP A 439 -15.61 -16.30 -1.78
CA TRP A 439 -16.70 -15.83 -2.64
C TRP A 439 -16.21 -15.00 -3.81
N PHE A 440 -15.10 -14.29 -3.65
CA PHE A 440 -14.50 -13.46 -4.69
C PHE A 440 -13.27 -14.08 -5.36
N ARG A 441 -13.08 -15.41 -5.23
CA ARG A 441 -12.02 -16.15 -5.94
C ARG A 441 -12.07 -15.80 -7.43
N SER A 442 -11.08 -15.09 -7.93
CA SER A 442 -11.04 -14.71 -9.34
C SER A 442 -10.53 -15.90 -10.15
N GLN A 443 -11.40 -16.50 -10.95
CA GLN A 443 -11.01 -17.46 -11.99
C GLN A 443 -10.26 -16.67 -13.08
N ALA A 444 -8.99 -16.99 -13.34
CA ALA A 444 -8.27 -16.36 -14.44
C ALA A 444 -8.95 -16.72 -15.76
N LYS A 445 -9.24 -15.72 -16.60
CA LYS A 445 -9.54 -15.97 -18.01
C LYS A 445 -8.28 -16.56 -18.66
N ARG A 446 -8.45 -17.50 -19.60
CA ARG A 446 -7.37 -18.17 -20.36
C ARG A 446 -6.36 -17.18 -20.99
N SER A 447 -6.79 -15.96 -21.29
CA SER A 447 -5.95 -14.86 -21.81
C SER A 447 -4.99 -14.22 -20.78
N ASN A 448 -5.17 -14.50 -19.49
CA ASN A 448 -4.50 -13.85 -18.37
C ASN A 448 -3.46 -14.73 -17.68
N PHE A 449 -2.96 -15.79 -18.33
CA PHE A 449 -1.92 -16.72 -17.85
C PHE A 449 -0.66 -16.04 -17.29
N ARG A 450 -0.47 -14.73 -17.54
CA ARG A 450 0.71 -13.94 -17.16
C ARG A 450 0.46 -12.87 -16.09
N ARG A 451 -0.77 -12.67 -15.60
CA ARG A 451 -1.07 -11.69 -14.52
C ARG A 451 -1.41 -12.45 -13.24
N ARG A 452 -0.61 -12.25 -12.17
CA ARG A 452 -1.03 -12.59 -10.80
C ARG A 452 -2.41 -11.99 -10.56
N GLN A 453 -3.34 -12.80 -10.06
CA GLN A 453 -4.75 -12.45 -9.86
C GLN A 453 -4.87 -11.08 -9.18
N THR A 454 -5.58 -10.13 -9.79
CA THR A 454 -5.89 -8.85 -9.13
C THR A 454 -7.06 -9.07 -8.19
N SER A 455 -6.90 -8.79 -6.89
CA SER A 455 -7.97 -8.91 -5.90
C SER A 455 -9.20 -8.09 -6.31
N SER A 456 -10.39 -8.63 -6.05
CA SER A 456 -11.63 -7.88 -6.23
C SER A 456 -11.64 -6.71 -5.24
N ARG A 457 -11.84 -5.48 -5.74
CA ARG A 457 -11.99 -4.29 -4.88
C ARG A 457 -13.15 -4.43 -3.90
N VAL A 458 -14.24 -5.08 -4.34
CA VAL A 458 -15.40 -5.36 -3.48
C VAL A 458 -15.00 -6.28 -2.33
N ALA A 459 -14.16 -7.30 -2.60
CA ALA A 459 -13.64 -8.16 -1.55
C ALA A 459 -12.76 -7.39 -0.57
N THR A 460 -11.87 -6.52 -1.07
CA THR A 460 -11.03 -5.67 -0.22
C THR A 460 -11.85 -4.75 0.69
N PHE A 461 -12.89 -4.10 0.18
CA PHE A 461 -13.77 -3.27 1.00
C PHE A 461 -14.59 -4.10 2.00
N ALA A 462 -15.16 -5.22 1.56
CA ALA A 462 -15.92 -6.10 2.45
C ALA A 462 -15.04 -6.64 3.59
N GLU A 463 -13.79 -7.02 3.29
CA GLU A 463 -12.83 -7.48 4.29
C GLU A 463 -12.46 -6.38 5.28
N ALA A 464 -12.21 -5.15 4.79
CA ALA A 464 -11.91 -4.00 5.64
C ALA A 464 -13.09 -3.68 6.57
N PHE A 465 -14.31 -3.54 6.03
CA PHE A 465 -15.49 -3.26 6.84
C PHE A 465 -15.82 -4.38 7.82
N SER A 466 -15.74 -5.65 7.38
CA SER A 466 -15.96 -6.80 8.26
C SER A 466 -14.93 -6.84 9.40
N SER A 467 -13.65 -6.58 9.12
CA SER A 467 -12.60 -6.54 10.14
C SER A 467 -12.83 -5.40 11.14
N ILE A 468 -13.22 -4.20 10.66
CA ILE A 468 -13.52 -3.04 11.52
C ILE A 468 -14.73 -3.33 12.41
N PHE A 469 -15.80 -3.91 11.87
CA PHE A 469 -16.99 -4.21 12.65
C PHE A 469 -16.75 -5.31 13.69
N TRP A 470 -15.99 -6.37 13.36
CA TRP A 470 -15.60 -7.38 14.35
C TRP A 470 -14.69 -6.83 15.43
N ALA A 471 -13.74 -5.95 15.07
CA ALA A 471 -12.88 -5.27 16.04
C ALA A 471 -13.68 -4.37 16.98
N GLY A 472 -14.60 -3.57 16.43
CA GLY A 472 -15.50 -2.72 17.21
C GLY A 472 -16.43 -3.54 18.12
N ALA A 473 -16.99 -4.64 17.61
CA ALA A 473 -17.81 -5.56 18.40
C ALA A 473 -17.02 -6.14 19.59
N ALA A 474 -15.79 -6.59 19.35
CA ALA A 474 -14.94 -7.16 20.39
C ALA A 474 -14.53 -6.11 21.44
N ALA A 475 -14.20 -4.88 21.02
CA ALA A 475 -13.92 -3.78 21.96
C ALA A 475 -15.14 -3.46 22.84
N LEU A 476 -16.30 -3.26 22.22
CA LEU A 476 -17.54 -2.94 22.94
C LEU A 476 -17.96 -4.08 23.87
N ALA A 477 -17.76 -5.34 23.47
CA ALA A 477 -18.01 -6.50 24.31
C ALA A 477 -17.05 -6.53 25.51
N ALA A 478 -15.77 -6.20 25.31
CA ALA A 478 -14.78 -6.11 26.38
C ALA A 478 -15.09 -4.98 27.38
N PHE A 479 -15.82 -3.96 26.94
CA PHE A 479 -16.39 -2.91 27.81
C PHE A 479 -17.75 -3.28 28.44
N GLY A 480 -18.28 -4.48 28.20
CA GLY A 480 -19.60 -4.90 28.70
C GLY A 480 -20.78 -4.18 28.04
N SER A 481 -20.58 -3.57 26.87
CA SER A 481 -21.59 -2.79 26.18
C SER A 481 -22.43 -3.65 25.24
N TRP A 482 -23.76 -3.55 25.34
CA TRP A 482 -24.71 -4.21 24.44
C TRP A 482 -24.59 -3.75 22.97
N PHE A 483 -23.99 -2.58 22.71
CA PHE A 483 -23.70 -2.11 21.35
C PHE A 483 -22.77 -3.05 20.58
N ALA A 484 -22.06 -3.97 21.26
CA ALA A 484 -21.31 -5.03 20.63
C ALA A 484 -22.16 -5.87 19.65
N LEU A 485 -23.43 -6.14 20.01
CA LEU A 485 -24.36 -6.90 19.16
C LEU A 485 -24.70 -6.15 17.87
N ALA A 486 -24.83 -4.83 17.94
CA ALA A 486 -25.09 -4.00 16.75
C ALA A 486 -23.90 -4.06 15.77
N PHE A 487 -22.67 -3.97 16.28
CA PHE A 487 -21.46 -4.09 15.46
C PHE A 487 -21.29 -5.51 14.89
N ALA A 488 -21.55 -6.55 15.68
CA ALA A 488 -21.55 -7.93 15.19
C ALA A 488 -22.62 -8.13 14.10
N GLY A 489 -23.81 -7.56 14.27
CA GLY A 489 -24.86 -7.53 13.26
C GLY A 489 -24.41 -6.83 11.98
N ALA A 490 -23.76 -5.66 12.09
CA ALA A 490 -23.19 -4.96 10.94
C ALA A 490 -22.13 -5.79 10.20
N ALA A 491 -21.26 -6.51 10.93
CA ALA A 491 -20.28 -7.42 10.33
C ALA A 491 -20.97 -8.54 9.52
N ILE A 492 -22.05 -9.09 10.06
CA ILE A 492 -22.88 -10.11 9.39
C ILE A 492 -23.57 -9.53 8.15
N VAL A 493 -24.11 -8.31 8.23
CA VAL A 493 -24.69 -7.60 7.07
C VAL A 493 -23.66 -7.42 5.97
N VAL A 494 -22.43 -7.03 6.30
CA VAL A 494 -21.33 -6.93 5.32
C VAL A 494 -21.06 -8.28 4.66
N LEU A 495 -21.09 -9.39 5.42
CA LEU A 495 -20.95 -10.73 4.84
C LEU A 495 -22.09 -11.09 3.89
N PHE A 496 -23.34 -10.81 4.26
CA PHE A 496 -24.48 -11.06 3.38
C PHE A 496 -24.42 -10.20 2.12
N ALA A 497 -24.08 -8.92 2.25
CA ALA A 497 -23.89 -8.02 1.11
C ALA A 497 -22.76 -8.51 0.20
N ALA A 498 -21.61 -8.90 0.78
CA ALA A 498 -20.49 -9.47 0.05
C ALA A 498 -20.88 -10.75 -0.71
N ARG A 499 -21.67 -11.62 -0.08
CA ARG A 499 -22.20 -12.84 -0.71
C ARG A 499 -23.17 -12.51 -1.84
N ALA A 500 -24.03 -11.51 -1.69
CA ALA A 500 -24.97 -11.09 -2.73
C ALA A 500 -24.26 -10.43 -3.94
N LEU A 501 -23.17 -9.70 -3.69
CA LEU A 501 -22.38 -9.02 -4.72
C LEU A 501 -21.40 -9.94 -5.46
N ARG A 502 -21.27 -11.22 -5.06
CA ARG A 502 -20.39 -12.17 -5.73
C ARG A 502 -20.85 -12.39 -7.17
N ALA A 503 -19.91 -12.51 -8.10
CA ALA A 503 -20.25 -12.91 -9.45
C ALA A 503 -20.79 -14.36 -9.43
N ALA A 504 -21.91 -14.61 -10.11
CA ALA A 504 -22.38 -15.98 -10.32
C ALA A 504 -21.27 -16.81 -10.98
N PRO A 505 -21.04 -18.08 -10.57
CA PRO A 505 -20.07 -18.93 -11.22
C PRO A 505 -20.40 -19.00 -12.72
N ALA A 506 -19.47 -18.55 -13.55
CA ALA A 506 -19.59 -18.69 -14.99
C ALA A 506 -19.45 -20.18 -15.31
N GLY A 507 -20.59 -20.86 -15.52
CA GLY A 507 -20.70 -22.21 -16.08
C GLY A 507 -19.81 -23.26 -15.41
N GLU A 508 -20.36 -23.99 -14.45
CA GLU A 508 -19.98 -25.41 -14.34
C GLU A 508 -20.40 -26.05 -15.66
N PHE A 509 -19.43 -26.29 -16.54
CA PHE A 509 -19.63 -27.18 -17.67
C PHE A 509 -19.93 -28.57 -17.10
N VAL A 510 -21.12 -29.05 -17.42
CA VAL A 510 -21.57 -30.45 -17.29
C VAL A 510 -20.53 -31.40 -17.86
#